data_AF-A0A5F0J8N2-F1
#
_entry.id   AF-A0A5F0J8N2-F1
#
_cell.length_a   1.000
_cell.length_b   1.000
_cell.length_c   1.000
_cell.angle_alpha   90.00
_cell.angle_beta   90.00
_cell.angle_gamma   90.00
#
_symmetry.space_group_name_H-M   'P 1'
#
loop_
_entity.id
_entity.type
_entity.pdbx_description
1 polymer ?
#
loop_
_entity_poly.entity_id
_entity_poly.type
_entity_poly.pdbx_seq_one_letter_code
_entity_poly.pdbx_strand_id
1 'polypeptide(L)'
;MPQYRISNAARADIVDILRLSQTQFGDQARQRYQALILAALQAIADTPYRIGSHDRDELASGLRSYHLIYSRQQAKQTHGTVKSPRHIVFYRVAIDDVIEVVRLLHDAMEVQLHLPND
;
A
#
# COMPACT_ATOMS: atom_id res chain seq x y z
N MET A 1 -18.41 4.78 2.91
CA MET A 1 -16.94 4.94 2.84
C MET A 1 -16.37 3.55 2.98
N PRO A 2 -15.52 3.07 2.05
CA PRO A 2 -14.95 1.75 2.23
C PRO A 2 -14.11 1.74 3.51
N GLN A 3 -14.19 0.63 4.23
CA GLN A 3 -13.57 0.49 5.52
C GLN A 3 -12.30 -0.34 5.37
N TYR A 4 -11.19 0.19 5.88
CA TYR A 4 -9.96 -0.56 6.04
C TYR A 4 -9.38 -0.33 7.44
N ARG A 5 -8.75 -1.36 7.98
CA ARG A 5 -7.97 -1.31 9.23
C ARG A 5 -6.49 -1.37 8.85
N ILE A 6 -5.65 -0.57 9.50
CA ILE A 6 -4.21 -0.54 9.26
C ILE A 6 -3.52 -1.11 10.49
N SER A 7 -2.70 -2.15 10.29
CA SER A 7 -1.88 -2.73 11.35
C SER A 7 -0.86 -1.69 11.88
N ASN A 8 -0.34 -1.91 13.09
CA ASN A 8 0.71 -1.05 13.63
C ASN A 8 1.98 -1.07 12.77
N ALA A 9 2.34 -2.23 12.20
CA ALA A 9 3.49 -2.36 11.31
C ALA A 9 3.28 -1.59 10.00
N ALA A 10 2.13 -1.73 9.34
CA ALA A 10 1.81 -0.95 8.14
C ALA A 10 1.77 0.56 8.42
N ARG A 11 1.29 0.97 9.60
CA ARG A 11 1.32 2.38 10.01
C ARG A 11 2.76 2.89 10.13
N ALA A 12 3.65 2.11 10.74
CA ALA A 12 5.07 2.45 10.84
C ALA A 12 5.72 2.54 9.45
N ASP A 13 5.47 1.55 8.59
CA ASP A 13 5.93 1.55 7.19
C ASP A 13 5.52 2.85 6.46
N ILE A 14 4.24 3.24 6.55
CA ILE A 14 3.72 4.47 5.91
C ILE A 14 4.43 5.71 6.44
N VAL A 15 4.62 5.82 7.76
CA VAL A 15 5.31 6.97 8.37
C VAL A 15 6.75 7.06 7.86
N ASP A 16 7.45 5.94 7.80
CA ASP A 16 8.85 5.88 7.36
C ASP A 16 8.99 6.21 5.87
N ILE A 17 8.10 5.69 5.02
CA ILE A 17 8.05 6.01 3.59
C ILE A 17 7.82 7.50 3.37
N LEU A 18 6.86 8.09 4.08
CA LEU A 18 6.57 9.52 3.95
C LEU A 18 7.72 10.38 4.45
N ARG A 19 8.34 10.02 5.57
CA ARG A 19 9.54 10.71 6.08
C ARG A 19 10.68 10.63 5.07
N LEU A 20 10.99 9.44 4.57
CA LEU A 20 12.08 9.23 3.60
C LEU A 20 11.83 10.01 2.31
N SER A 21 10.60 9.99 1.80
CA SER A 21 10.23 10.72 0.59
C SER A 21 10.41 12.24 0.74
N GLN A 22 10.12 12.77 1.93
CA GLN A 22 10.35 14.18 2.25
C GLN A 22 11.83 14.50 2.32
N THR A 23 12.59 13.71 3.07
CA THR A 23 14.04 13.92 3.26
C THR A 23 14.80 13.86 1.94
N GLN A 24 14.43 12.93 1.03
CA GLN A 24 15.15 12.73 -0.23
C GLN A 24 14.68 13.64 -1.36
N PHE A 25 13.39 13.98 -1.42
CA PHE A 25 12.77 14.59 -2.60
C PHE A 25 11.90 15.82 -2.29
N GLY A 26 11.82 16.24 -1.04
CA GLY A 26 11.09 17.42 -0.57
C GLY A 26 9.59 17.21 -0.36
N ASP A 27 8.94 18.23 0.19
CA ASP A 27 7.54 18.18 0.64
C ASP A 27 6.55 17.81 -0.46
N GLN A 28 6.77 18.31 -1.68
CA GLN A 28 5.92 18.00 -2.82
C GLN A 28 5.96 16.52 -3.20
N ALA A 29 7.11 15.87 -3.04
CA ALA A 29 7.21 14.43 -3.26
C ALA A 29 6.49 13.64 -2.16
N ARG A 30 6.64 14.05 -0.89
CA ARG A 30 5.88 13.48 0.23
C ARG A 30 4.38 13.57 0.02
N GLN A 31 3.86 14.73 -0.39
CA GLN A 31 2.44 14.93 -0.67
C GLN A 31 1.93 14.02 -1.79
N ARG A 32 2.68 13.91 -2.90
CA ARG A 32 2.32 12.99 -3.99
C ARG A 32 2.36 11.53 -3.54
N TYR A 33 3.32 11.14 -2.70
CA TYR A 33 3.41 9.77 -2.17
C TYR A 33 2.27 9.46 -1.19
N GLN A 34 1.91 10.41 -0.34
CA GLN A 34 0.77 10.28 0.57
C GLN A 34 -0.54 10.09 -0.20
N ALA A 35 -0.77 10.90 -1.24
CA ALA A 35 -1.93 10.75 -2.12
C ALA A 35 -1.95 9.39 -2.83
N LEU A 36 -0.77 8.89 -3.23
CA LEU A 36 -0.65 7.58 -3.86
C LEU A 36 -1.00 6.42 -2.94
N ILE A 37 -0.50 6.44 -1.70
CA ILE A 37 -0.83 5.44 -0.69
C ILE A 37 -2.33 5.48 -0.41
N LEU A 38 -2.90 6.67 -0.18
CA LEU A 38 -4.33 6.82 0.10
C LEU A 38 -5.20 6.29 -1.05
N ALA A 39 -4.87 6.62 -2.30
CA ALA A 39 -5.60 6.13 -3.46
C ALA A 39 -5.56 4.60 -3.57
N ALA A 40 -4.42 3.98 -3.26
CA ALA A 40 -4.29 2.53 -3.26
C ALA A 40 -5.13 1.87 -2.18
N LEU A 41 -5.07 2.37 -0.94
CA LEU A 41 -5.85 1.85 0.19
C LEU A 41 -7.36 1.97 -0.07
N GLN A 42 -7.79 3.14 -0.53
CA GLN A 42 -9.17 3.38 -0.91
C GLN A 42 -9.65 2.39 -1.97
N ALA A 43 -8.83 2.18 -3.01
CA ALA A 43 -9.28 1.39 -4.14
C ALA A 43 -9.26 -0.13 -3.89
N ILE A 44 -8.37 -0.64 -3.03
CA ILE A 44 -8.48 -2.04 -2.55
C ILE A 44 -9.66 -2.21 -1.58
N ALA A 45 -10.02 -1.16 -0.83
CA ALA A 45 -11.17 -1.21 0.06
C ALA A 45 -12.51 -1.11 -0.70
N ASP A 46 -12.53 -0.44 -1.85
CA ASP A 46 -13.70 -0.40 -2.75
C ASP A 46 -13.81 -1.68 -3.60
N THR A 47 -12.71 -2.25 -4.07
CA THR A 47 -12.71 -3.49 -4.88
C THR A 47 -11.50 -4.36 -4.53
N PRO A 48 -11.63 -5.25 -3.53
CA PRO A 48 -10.52 -6.07 -3.01
C PRO A 48 -9.85 -6.97 -4.05
N TYR A 49 -10.59 -7.46 -5.05
CA TYR A 49 -10.09 -8.38 -6.08
C TYR A 49 -9.83 -7.70 -7.43
N ARG A 50 -9.55 -6.40 -7.41
CA ARG A 50 -9.33 -5.61 -8.63
C ARG A 50 -8.07 -6.02 -9.40
N ILE A 51 -7.96 -5.56 -10.64
CA ILE A 51 -6.74 -5.67 -11.46
C ILE A 51 -5.53 -5.16 -10.68
N GLY A 52 -4.46 -5.96 -10.66
CA GLY A 52 -3.23 -5.68 -9.91
C GLY A 52 -3.24 -6.16 -8.46
N SER A 53 -4.38 -6.67 -7.97
CA SER A 53 -4.44 -7.47 -6.75
C SER A 53 -4.06 -8.91 -7.07
N HIS A 54 -3.08 -9.45 -6.35
CA HIS A 54 -2.62 -10.81 -6.53
C HIS A 54 -2.71 -11.58 -5.23
N ASP A 55 -3.17 -12.83 -5.34
CA ASP A 55 -3.12 -13.80 -4.24
C ASP A 55 -1.67 -14.07 -3.83
N ARG A 56 -1.46 -14.26 -2.53
CA ARG A 56 -0.16 -14.51 -1.89
C ARG A 56 -0.27 -15.60 -0.82
N ASP A 57 -1.13 -16.59 -1.04
CA ASP A 57 -1.26 -17.75 -0.14
C ASP A 57 0.07 -18.50 0.04
N GLU A 58 0.99 -18.40 -0.93
CA GLU A 58 2.35 -18.94 -0.81
C GLU A 58 3.20 -18.25 0.27
N LEU A 59 2.80 -17.07 0.75
CA LEU A 59 3.48 -16.32 1.81
C LEU A 59 2.74 -16.43 3.15
N ALA A 60 1.42 -16.28 3.13
CA ALA A 60 0.54 -16.45 4.29
C ALA A 60 -0.91 -16.60 3.82
N SER A 61 -1.71 -17.39 4.55
CA SER A 61 -3.09 -17.70 4.13
C SER A 61 -3.99 -16.46 4.06
N GLY A 62 -4.70 -16.31 2.95
CA GLY A 62 -5.60 -15.19 2.66
C GLY A 62 -4.88 -13.88 2.36
N LEU A 63 -3.54 -13.89 2.25
CA LEU A 63 -2.77 -12.69 1.97
C LEU A 63 -2.90 -12.30 0.50
N ARG A 64 -2.98 -11.00 0.27
CA ARG A 64 -3.01 -10.40 -1.05
C ARG A 64 -1.99 -9.29 -1.15
N SER A 65 -1.55 -9.01 -2.37
CA SER A 65 -0.63 -7.91 -2.67
C SER A 65 -1.20 -6.97 -3.72
N TYR A 66 -0.92 -5.68 -3.59
CA TYR A 66 -1.35 -4.65 -4.54
C TYR A 66 -0.26 -3.58 -4.70
N HIS A 67 0.37 -3.54 -5.88
CA HIS A 67 1.46 -2.59 -6.15
C HIS A 67 0.91 -1.17 -6.37
N LEU A 68 1.52 -0.15 -5.74
CA LEU A 68 1.03 1.24 -5.80
C LEU A 68 0.96 1.80 -7.23
N ILE A 69 1.70 1.22 -8.18
CA ILE A 69 1.66 1.61 -9.61
C ILE A 69 0.25 1.61 -10.19
N TYR A 70 -0.61 0.70 -9.74
CA TYR A 70 -1.98 0.56 -10.25
C TYR A 70 -2.92 1.69 -9.78
N SER A 71 -2.50 2.49 -8.79
CA SER A 71 -3.23 3.67 -8.32
C SER A 71 -2.57 4.99 -8.72
N ARG A 72 -1.48 4.94 -9.49
CA ARG A 72 -0.67 6.11 -9.87
C ARG A 72 -1.47 7.20 -10.57
N GLN A 73 -2.37 6.84 -11.48
CA GLN A 73 -3.18 7.81 -12.23
C GLN A 73 -4.31 8.39 -11.38
N GLN A 74 -4.94 7.56 -10.53
CA GLN A 74 -5.98 7.99 -9.60
C GLN A 74 -5.42 8.99 -8.56
N ALA A 75 -4.14 8.85 -8.21
CA ALA A 75 -3.45 9.72 -7.26
C ALA A 75 -2.87 11.02 -7.84
N LYS A 76 -3.19 11.39 -9.09
CA LYS A 76 -2.64 12.59 -9.74
C LYS A 76 -2.95 13.84 -8.92
N GLN A 77 -1.90 14.59 -8.56
CA GLN A 77 -1.98 15.88 -7.90
C GLN A 77 -1.74 17.01 -8.90
N THR A 78 -1.96 18.26 -8.48
CA THR A 78 -1.66 19.47 -9.28
C THR A 78 -0.23 19.48 -9.81
N HIS A 79 0.73 19.00 -9.01
CA HIS A 79 2.15 18.91 -9.37
C HIS A 79 2.55 17.57 -10.01
N GLY A 80 1.58 16.82 -10.57
CA GLY A 80 1.79 15.57 -11.28
C GLY A 80 1.66 14.30 -10.42
N THR A 81 2.18 13.19 -10.93
CA THR A 81 2.14 11.87 -10.28
C THR A 81 3.52 11.48 -9.75
N VAL A 82 3.56 10.49 -8.84
CA VAL A 82 4.80 9.78 -8.54
C VAL A 82 5.27 9.08 -9.82
N LYS A 83 6.49 9.34 -10.29
CA LYS A 83 7.01 8.79 -11.55
C LYS A 83 7.24 7.27 -11.47
N SER A 84 7.85 6.82 -10.37
CA SER A 84 8.19 5.42 -10.13
C SER A 84 7.73 5.02 -8.72
N PRO A 85 6.49 4.55 -8.56
CA PRO A 85 6.06 3.89 -7.33
C PRO A 85 6.86 2.61 -7.09
N ARG A 86 7.30 2.38 -5.85
CA ARG A 86 8.20 1.28 -5.49
C ARG A 86 7.69 0.45 -4.30
N HIS A 87 6.44 0.63 -3.90
CA HIS A 87 5.88 -0.05 -2.74
C HIS A 87 4.66 -0.90 -3.10
N ILE A 88 4.46 -1.94 -2.31
CA ILE A 88 3.41 -2.94 -2.43
C ILE A 88 2.63 -2.98 -1.12
N VAL A 89 1.32 -2.81 -1.21
CA VAL A 89 0.41 -3.02 -0.08
C VAL A 89 0.18 -4.52 0.06
N PHE A 90 0.44 -5.07 1.23
CA PHE A 90 0.03 -6.43 1.61
C PHE A 90 -1.18 -6.33 2.52
N TYR A 91 -2.24 -7.07 2.20
CA TYR A 91 -3.52 -6.96 2.89
C TYR A 91 -4.29 -8.28 2.89
N ARG A 92 -5.32 -8.36 3.72
CA ARG A 92 -6.31 -9.46 3.75
C ARG A 92 -7.72 -8.89 3.63
N VAL A 93 -8.65 -9.74 3.24
CA VAL A 93 -10.10 -9.45 3.31
C VAL A 93 -10.64 -10.19 4.52
N ALA A 94 -11.08 -9.44 5.53
CA ALA A 94 -11.69 -10.04 6.72
C ALA A 94 -13.11 -10.55 6.43
N ILE A 95 -13.66 -11.33 7.36
CA ILE A 95 -15.00 -11.95 7.21
C ILE A 95 -16.11 -10.90 7.06
N ASP A 96 -15.92 -9.70 7.60
CA ASP A 96 -16.85 -8.57 7.51
C ASP A 96 -16.62 -7.69 6.26
N ASP A 97 -15.92 -8.22 5.24
CA ASP A 97 -15.48 -7.52 4.01
C ASP A 97 -14.59 -6.29 4.28
N VAL A 98 -14.06 -6.15 5.50
CA VAL A 98 -13.13 -5.08 5.84
C VAL A 98 -11.73 -5.44 5.36
N ILE A 99 -11.06 -4.50 4.70
CA ILE A 99 -9.67 -4.69 4.29
C ILE A 99 -8.75 -4.50 5.50
N GLU A 100 -7.90 -5.48 5.76
CA GLU A 100 -6.85 -5.39 6.77
C GLU A 100 -5.50 -5.19 6.09
N VAL A 101 -4.95 -3.98 6.21
CA VAL A 101 -3.64 -3.62 5.68
C VAL A 101 -2.56 -4.14 6.63
N VAL A 102 -1.83 -5.16 6.18
CA VAL A 102 -0.84 -5.91 6.97
C VAL A 102 0.51 -5.21 6.95
N ARG A 103 1.04 -4.88 5.76
CA ARG A 103 2.32 -4.17 5.55
C ARG A 103 2.26 -3.27 4.32
N LEU A 104 3.15 -2.28 4.25
CA LEU A 104 3.46 -1.52 3.03
C LEU A 104 4.96 -1.59 2.77
N LEU A 105 5.39 -2.53 1.93
CA LEU A 105 6.81 -2.84 1.76
C LEU A 105 7.35 -2.29 0.45
N HIS A 106 8.64 -1.97 0.43
CA HIS A 106 9.32 -1.65 -0.82
C HIS A 106 9.47 -2.93 -1.66
N ASP A 107 9.32 -2.82 -2.97
CA ASP A 107 9.35 -3.93 -3.94
C ASP A 107 10.70 -4.66 -4.05
N ALA A 108 11.73 -4.17 -3.37
CA ALA A 108 13.07 -4.75 -3.31
C ALA A 108 13.32 -5.48 -1.99
N MET A 109 12.38 -5.45 -1.05
CA MET A 109 12.50 -6.12 0.24
C MET A 109 12.23 -7.61 0.12
N GLU A 110 12.94 -8.41 0.90
CA GLU A 110 12.62 -9.82 1.10
C GLU A 110 11.35 -9.95 1.94
N VAL A 111 10.23 -10.15 1.26
CA VAL A 111 8.88 -10.03 1.84
C VAL A 111 8.65 -11.00 3.00
N GLN A 112 9.19 -12.22 2.92
CA GLN A 112 9.02 -13.26 3.96
C GLN A 112 9.57 -12.84 5.33
N LEU A 113 10.62 -12.02 5.39
CA LEU A 113 11.19 -11.54 6.66
C LEU A 113 10.34 -10.47 7.35
N HIS A 114 9.31 -9.96 6.67
CA HIS A 114 8.54 -8.79 7.09
C HIS A 114 7.05 -9.09 7.27
N LEU A 115 6.56 -10.21 6.76
CA LEU A 115 5.20 -10.64 7.01
C LEU A 115 5.11 -11.34 8.38
N PRO A 116 3.98 -11.22 9.09
CA PRO A 116 3.75 -12.05 10.26
C PRO A 116 3.79 -13.53 9.85
N ASN A 117 4.51 -14.33 10.63
CA ASN A 117 4.37 -15.78 10.58
C ASN A 117 3.05 -16.08 11.29
N ASP A 118 1.99 -16.36 10.53
CA ASP A 118 0.72 -16.81 11.10
C ASP A 118 0.89 -18.13 11.88
#